data_AF-A0A954HTC2-F1
#
_entry.id   AF-A0A954HTC2-F1
#
_cell.length_a   1.000
_cell.length_b   1.000
_cell.length_c   1.000
_cell.angle_alpha   90.00
_cell.angle_beta   90.00
_cell.angle_gamma   90.00
#
_symmetry.space_group_name_H-M   'P 1'
#
loop_
_entity.id
_entity.type
_entity.pdbx_description
1 polymer ?
#
loop_
_entity_poly.entity_id
_entity_poly.type
_entity_poly.pdbx_seq_one_letter_code
_entity_poly.pdbx_strand_id
1 'polypeptide(L)'
;PAREDKAVLVVFNQCVLPDDENYWPVWLETFTRETGIRPDSVYLAPADRAAAEKLSLPFYERGWPVSKDQRPSTTAADLREDLSQLKFREIRLRTLRGSLRALLDERTGAPSHLRRLKKAADDLAATSERLSADAVLKIRDWPSPANSTFVDEIRVWWKSRQQGWAKRVNTFYDTLGKAVLVPFRMARDAIQGEPVPPVDRYREAEWSAILTTVEEMFDKLQWMADHGNDIVRTRMEAVLASSSRSRVIDTLRRRHQSVDFEEELRETVEFGMTQFSADSPEMFRFYRQLHNVSAAVRPMTSVVLFSLGMGPAGETIAPFVADAAASAVVHVVADVAAGTSAAVAGDAALAGAAGHGAGMLQAWFYKLHSAFTERRVAWLTQVIRDEVLGSLPEDFQAAANLTSSEEYHAVSETLRDLTGLMSAVADPDTT
;
A
#
# COMPACT_ATOMS: atom_id res chain seq x y z
N PRO A 1 43.64 5.32 -4.26
CA PRO A 1 44.72 6.02 -3.53
C PRO A 1 44.75 7.53 -3.81
N ALA A 2 45.03 7.97 -5.06
CA ALA A 2 45.10 9.39 -5.40
C ALA A 2 43.76 10.13 -5.22
N ARG A 3 42.62 9.48 -5.52
CA ARG A 3 41.27 10.04 -5.32
C ARG A 3 40.85 10.19 -3.86
N GLU A 4 41.48 9.45 -2.95
CA GLU A 4 41.12 9.42 -1.52
C GLU A 4 42.14 10.17 -0.65
N ASP A 5 43.13 10.82 -1.25
CA ASP A 5 44.16 11.60 -0.58
C ASP A 5 44.87 10.83 0.56
N LYS A 6 45.08 9.54 0.34
CA LYS A 6 45.77 8.64 1.28
C LYS A 6 47.25 9.00 1.36
N ALA A 7 47.82 8.94 2.56
CA ALA A 7 49.27 9.07 2.71
C ALA A 7 49.97 7.85 2.11
N VAL A 8 51.04 8.09 1.33
CA VAL A 8 51.78 7.05 0.63
C VAL A 8 53.26 7.15 0.96
N LEU A 9 53.79 6.08 1.55
CA LEU A 9 55.22 5.88 1.76
C LEU A 9 55.73 4.95 0.66
N VAL A 10 56.79 5.35 -0.03
CA VAL A 10 57.41 4.53 -1.08
C VAL A 10 58.72 3.95 -0.55
N VAL A 11 58.85 2.63 -0.65
CA VAL A 11 60.08 1.90 -0.29
C VAL A 11 60.62 1.24 -1.54
N PHE A 12 61.80 1.66 -1.99
CA PHE A 12 62.57 0.92 -2.99
C PHE A 12 63.42 -0.12 -2.25
N ASN A 13 63.05 -1.39 -2.42
CA ASN A 13 63.74 -2.50 -1.79
C ASN A 13 64.80 -3.09 -2.72
N GLN A 14 65.85 -3.68 -2.15
CA GLN A 14 66.97 -4.30 -2.86
C GLN A 14 67.76 -3.34 -3.75
N CYS A 15 67.91 -2.08 -3.33
CA CYS A 15 68.77 -1.13 -4.04
C CYS A 15 70.25 -1.52 -3.89
N VAL A 16 71.00 -1.44 -4.99
CA VAL A 16 72.46 -1.56 -5.00
C VAL A 16 73.03 -0.16 -4.83
N LEU A 17 73.27 0.24 -3.58
CA LEU A 17 73.84 1.56 -3.26
C LEU A 17 75.39 1.50 -3.29
N PRO A 18 76.09 2.51 -3.85
CA PRO A 18 75.58 3.80 -4.33
C PRO A 18 75.11 3.83 -5.79
N ASP A 19 75.24 2.73 -6.56
CA ASP A 19 74.99 2.70 -8.00
C ASP A 19 73.56 3.12 -8.38
N ASP A 20 72.57 2.73 -7.57
CA ASP A 20 71.14 3.03 -7.77
C ASP A 20 70.72 4.46 -7.38
N GLU A 21 71.63 5.29 -6.82
CA GLU A 21 71.30 6.68 -6.40
C GLU A 21 70.82 7.56 -7.57
N ASN A 22 71.31 7.31 -8.78
CA ASN A 22 70.91 8.05 -9.96
C ASN A 22 69.61 7.52 -10.60
N TYR A 23 69.16 6.33 -10.21
CA TYR A 23 68.07 5.62 -10.88
C TYR A 23 66.75 5.67 -10.10
N TRP A 24 66.78 5.63 -8.77
CA TRP A 24 65.55 5.72 -7.96
C TRP A 24 64.69 6.97 -8.23
N PRO A 25 65.24 8.18 -8.53
CA PRO A 25 64.41 9.34 -8.84
C PRO A 25 63.60 9.13 -10.12
N VAL A 26 64.19 8.46 -11.12
CA VAL A 26 63.57 8.16 -12.42
C VAL A 26 62.44 7.14 -12.25
N TRP A 27 62.66 6.12 -11.42
CA TRP A 27 61.62 5.14 -11.08
C TRP A 27 60.45 5.80 -10.35
N LEU A 28 60.74 6.69 -9.39
CA LEU A 28 59.72 7.40 -8.64
C LEU A 28 58.95 8.39 -9.52
N GLU A 29 59.63 9.10 -10.42
CA GLU A 29 58.97 9.98 -11.39
C GLU A 29 58.00 9.19 -12.28
N THR A 30 58.41 8.02 -12.75
CA THR A 30 57.56 7.14 -13.56
C THR A 30 56.33 6.68 -12.77
N PHE A 31 56.53 6.22 -11.53
CA PHE A 31 55.43 5.82 -10.63
C PHE A 31 54.45 6.97 -10.36
N THR A 32 54.96 8.16 -10.02
CA THR A 32 54.11 9.33 -9.72
C THR A 32 53.35 9.82 -10.95
N ARG A 33 53.96 9.78 -12.14
CA ARG A 33 53.31 10.12 -13.42
C ARG A 33 52.20 9.14 -13.78
N GLU A 34 52.42 7.84 -13.63
CA GLU A 34 51.44 6.81 -14.01
C GLU A 34 50.28 6.71 -13.02
N THR A 35 50.55 6.88 -11.73
CA THR A 35 49.54 6.69 -10.68
C THR A 35 48.87 8.00 -10.23
N GLY A 36 49.46 9.15 -10.54
CA GLY A 36 49.06 10.45 -10.02
C GLY A 36 49.29 10.62 -8.52
N ILE A 37 49.98 9.68 -7.87
CA ILE A 37 50.26 9.71 -6.42
C ILE A 37 51.43 10.66 -6.16
N ARG A 38 51.35 11.42 -5.07
CA ARG A 38 52.47 12.19 -4.51
C ARG A 38 52.92 11.49 -3.22
N PRO A 39 54.14 10.94 -3.15
CA PRO A 39 54.63 10.27 -1.95
C PRO A 39 54.89 11.29 -0.85
N ASP A 40 54.58 10.91 0.39
CA ASP A 40 54.85 11.75 1.58
C ASP A 40 56.28 11.53 2.11
N SER A 41 56.81 10.31 1.96
CA SER A 41 58.20 9.96 2.27
C SER A 41 58.70 8.86 1.33
N VAL A 42 60.01 8.84 1.09
CA VAL A 42 60.68 7.87 0.20
C VAL A 42 61.86 7.25 0.94
N TYR A 43 61.94 5.92 0.92
CA TYR A 43 63.00 5.16 1.56
C TYR A 43 63.69 4.22 0.58
N LEU A 44 65.01 4.14 0.66
CA LEU A 44 65.83 3.15 -0.04
C LEU A 44 66.30 2.09 0.96
N ALA A 45 66.08 0.82 0.66
CA ALA A 45 66.57 -0.31 1.45
C ALA A 45 67.57 -1.11 0.60
N PRO A 46 68.81 -1.33 1.10
CA PRO A 46 69.85 -1.96 0.30
C PRO A 46 69.59 -3.46 0.10
N ALA A 47 70.22 -4.05 -0.92
CA ALA A 47 70.22 -5.49 -1.15
C ALA A 47 71.11 -6.25 -0.14
N ASP A 48 70.70 -6.32 1.12
CA ASP A 48 71.38 -7.09 2.18
C ASP A 48 70.47 -8.18 2.76
N ARG A 49 70.69 -9.42 2.29
CA ARG A 49 69.92 -10.58 2.73
C ARG A 49 70.18 -10.94 4.20
N ALA A 50 71.41 -10.79 4.68
CA ALA A 50 71.76 -11.17 6.04
C ALA A 50 71.13 -10.21 7.07
N ALA A 51 71.08 -8.92 6.76
CA ALA A 51 70.39 -7.93 7.58
C ALA A 51 68.87 -8.10 7.53
N ALA A 52 68.30 -8.44 6.36
CA ALA A 52 66.87 -8.73 6.23
C ALA A 52 66.43 -9.94 7.06
N GLU A 53 67.20 -11.05 7.03
CA GLU A 53 66.91 -12.27 7.82
C GLU A 53 67.00 -12.01 9.34
N LYS A 54 67.77 -11.01 9.76
CA LYS A 54 67.92 -10.60 11.17
C LYS A 54 67.01 -9.44 11.59
N LEU A 55 66.11 -8.99 10.71
CA LEU A 55 65.23 -7.83 10.93
C LEU A 55 66.00 -6.53 11.29
N SER A 56 67.20 -6.36 10.73
CA SER A 56 68.08 -5.22 10.98
C SER A 56 68.45 -4.46 9.69
N LEU A 57 67.62 -4.59 8.65
CA LEU A 57 67.86 -3.94 7.36
C LEU A 57 67.71 -2.41 7.53
N PRO A 58 68.72 -1.61 7.16
CA PRO A 58 68.64 -0.16 7.27
C PRO A 58 67.75 0.42 6.16
N PHE A 59 67.03 1.50 6.49
CA PHE A 59 66.27 2.30 5.53
C PHE A 59 66.91 3.68 5.45
N TYR A 60 67.11 4.19 4.24
CA TYR A 60 67.68 5.52 4.02
C TYR A 60 66.61 6.44 3.42
N GLU A 61 66.22 7.48 4.15
CA GLU A 61 65.24 8.45 3.66
C GLU A 61 65.83 9.30 2.53
N ARG A 62 65.02 9.59 1.51
CA ARG A 62 65.34 10.49 0.42
C ARG A 62 64.26 11.56 0.26
N GLY A 63 64.70 12.80 0.06
CA GLY A 63 63.80 13.92 -0.24
C GLY A 63 63.23 13.81 -1.65
N TRP A 64 61.93 14.08 -1.79
CA TRP A 64 61.24 14.16 -3.08
C TRP A 64 60.36 15.41 -3.13
N PRO A 65 60.41 16.22 -4.20
CA PRO A 65 61.30 16.13 -5.37
C PRO A 65 62.79 16.33 -5.00
N VAL A 66 63.68 15.73 -5.78
CA VAL A 66 65.13 15.80 -5.53
C VAL A 66 65.62 17.25 -5.67
N SER A 67 66.14 17.82 -4.59
CA SER A 67 66.77 19.14 -4.60
C SER A 67 68.25 19.03 -4.96
N LYS A 68 68.74 19.95 -5.81
CA LYS A 68 70.14 19.97 -6.28
C LYS A 68 71.17 20.18 -5.16
N ASP A 69 70.75 20.76 -4.04
CA ASP A 69 71.62 21.07 -2.90
C ASP A 69 71.58 20.00 -1.80
N GLN A 70 70.73 18.97 -1.94
CA GLN A 70 70.55 17.95 -0.92
C GLN A 70 71.52 16.79 -1.13
N ARG A 71 72.49 16.65 -0.23
CA ARG A 71 73.36 15.46 -0.21
C ARG A 71 72.56 14.26 0.31
N PRO A 72 72.68 13.08 -0.31
CA PRO A 72 72.00 11.88 0.18
C PRO A 72 72.48 11.55 1.60
N SER A 73 71.53 11.39 2.52
CA SER A 73 71.84 10.96 3.89
C SER A 73 72.34 9.51 3.86
N THR A 74 73.50 9.28 4.47
CA THR A 74 74.07 7.95 4.69
C THR A 74 73.69 7.37 6.06
N THR A 75 72.92 8.11 6.85
CA THR A 75 72.43 7.65 8.15
C THR A 75 71.13 6.89 7.94
N ALA A 76 71.05 5.69 8.50
CA ALA A 76 69.80 4.92 8.49
C ALA A 76 68.74 5.65 9.31
N ALA A 77 67.55 5.81 8.73
CA ALA A 77 66.39 6.40 9.39
C ALA A 77 65.76 5.41 10.38
N ASP A 78 65.27 5.92 11.51
CA ASP A 78 64.42 5.14 12.40
C ASP A 78 62.97 5.24 11.92
N LEU A 79 62.51 4.22 11.20
CA LEU A 79 61.13 4.16 10.71
C LEU A 79 60.10 4.31 11.83
N ARG A 80 60.40 3.88 13.07
CA ARG A 80 59.45 4.06 14.18
C ARG A 80 59.30 5.52 14.54
N GLU A 81 60.41 6.26 14.56
CA GLU A 81 60.41 7.70 14.81
C GLU A 81 59.72 8.44 13.65
N ASP A 82 60.11 8.17 12.40
CA ASP A 82 59.52 8.81 11.23
C ASP A 82 58.01 8.53 11.11
N LEU A 83 57.57 7.29 11.35
CA LEU A 83 56.15 6.93 11.40
C LEU A 83 55.43 7.61 12.56
N SER A 84 56.09 7.83 13.69
CA SER A 84 55.51 8.57 14.82
C SER A 84 55.40 10.07 14.56
N GLN A 85 56.33 10.63 13.78
CA GLN A 85 56.37 12.04 13.36
C GLN A 85 55.46 12.32 12.17
N LEU A 86 55.17 11.32 11.33
CA LEU A 86 54.10 11.34 10.34
C LEU A 86 52.80 11.59 11.09
N LYS A 87 52.40 12.87 11.14
CA LYS A 87 51.28 13.40 11.93
C LYS A 87 50.02 12.58 11.67
N PHE A 88 49.82 11.50 12.43
CA PHE A 88 48.72 10.55 12.20
C PHE A 88 47.36 11.24 12.17
N ARG A 89 47.22 12.31 12.95
CA ARG A 89 46.05 13.18 12.94
C ARG A 89 45.85 13.88 11.59
N GLU A 90 46.91 14.43 11.01
CA GLU A 90 46.88 15.10 9.70
C GLU A 90 46.58 14.11 8.57
N ILE A 91 47.21 12.93 8.60
CA ILE A 91 46.95 11.85 7.63
C ILE A 91 45.50 11.36 7.73
N ARG A 92 44.97 11.16 8.95
CA ARG A 92 43.57 10.78 9.16
C ARG A 92 42.61 11.86 8.65
N LEU A 93 42.87 13.13 8.93
CA LEU A 93 42.06 14.24 8.44
C LEU A 93 42.12 14.39 6.92
N ARG A 94 43.29 14.17 6.32
CA ARG A 94 43.48 14.18 4.87
C ARG A 94 42.71 13.05 4.19
N THR A 95 42.85 11.83 4.71
CA THR A 95 42.12 10.65 4.21
C THR A 95 40.60 10.81 4.39
N LEU A 96 40.15 11.29 5.56
CA LEU A 96 38.73 11.55 5.83
C LEU A 96 38.15 12.56 4.84
N ARG A 97 38.88 13.65 4.59
CA ARG A 97 38.50 14.67 3.60
C ARG A 97 38.45 14.12 2.18
N GLY A 98 39.39 13.24 1.80
CA GLY A 98 39.35 12.52 0.54
C GLY A 98 38.11 11.65 0.40
N SER A 99 37.79 10.85 1.42
CA SER A 99 36.57 10.03 1.45
C SER A 99 35.29 10.85 1.43
N LEU A 100 35.23 11.96 2.16
CA LEU A 100 34.08 12.88 2.16
C LEU A 100 33.89 13.55 0.80
N ARG A 101 34.97 13.98 0.13
CA ARG A 101 34.88 14.52 -1.24
C ARG A 101 34.33 13.50 -2.22
N ALA A 102 34.77 12.25 -2.13
CA ALA A 102 34.23 11.17 -2.97
C ALA A 102 32.74 10.89 -2.66
N LEU A 103 32.36 10.88 -1.38
CA LEU A 103 30.97 10.68 -0.96
C LEU A 103 30.05 11.84 -1.37
N LEU A 104 30.52 13.07 -1.29
CA LEU A 104 29.78 14.29 -1.61
C LEU A 104 29.89 14.69 -3.08
N ASP A 105 30.56 13.89 -3.91
CA ASP A 105 30.67 14.18 -5.35
C ASP A 105 29.28 14.28 -5.99
N GLU A 106 29.04 15.40 -6.67
CA GLU A 106 27.73 15.70 -7.26
C GLU A 106 27.31 14.66 -8.31
N ARG A 107 28.27 14.08 -9.05
CA ARG A 107 27.98 13.22 -10.20
C ARG A 107 27.89 11.74 -9.84
N THR A 108 28.68 11.30 -8.85
CA THR A 108 28.91 9.89 -8.53
C THR A 108 28.69 9.56 -7.06
N GLY A 109 28.64 10.56 -6.18
CA GLY A 109 28.44 10.41 -4.74
C GLY A 109 26.98 10.36 -4.32
N ALA A 110 26.75 10.41 -3.01
CA ALA A 110 25.45 10.36 -2.37
C ALA A 110 24.41 11.37 -2.91
N PRO A 111 24.76 12.64 -3.27
CA PRO A 111 23.81 13.56 -3.89
C PRO A 111 23.23 13.04 -5.21
N SER A 112 24.05 12.36 -6.04
CA SER A 112 23.59 11.75 -7.29
C SER A 112 22.60 10.59 -7.03
N HIS A 113 22.84 9.82 -5.97
CA HIS A 113 21.94 8.74 -5.54
C HIS A 113 20.61 9.29 -5.05
N LEU A 114 20.62 10.34 -4.20
CA LEU A 114 19.39 10.97 -3.75
C LEU A 114 18.57 11.57 -4.90
N ARG A 115 19.22 12.23 -5.88
CA ARG A 115 18.51 12.75 -7.07
C ARG A 115 17.86 11.64 -7.89
N ARG A 116 18.54 10.50 -8.05
CA ARG A 116 17.96 9.32 -8.73
C ARG A 116 16.77 8.75 -7.97
N LEU A 117 16.89 8.64 -6.65
CA LEU A 117 15.78 8.20 -5.78
C LEU A 117 14.60 9.15 -5.86
N LYS A 118 14.84 10.46 -5.77
CA LYS A 118 13.79 11.48 -5.92
C LYS A 118 13.10 11.37 -7.27
N LYS A 119 13.86 11.29 -8.36
CA LYS A 119 13.28 11.14 -9.70
C LYS A 119 12.42 9.88 -9.80
N ALA A 120 12.90 8.74 -9.30
CA ALA A 120 12.14 7.50 -9.31
C ALA A 120 10.85 7.58 -8.47
N ALA A 121 10.92 8.21 -7.30
CA ALA A 121 9.75 8.44 -6.44
C ALA A 121 8.74 9.40 -7.08
N ASP A 122 9.20 10.50 -7.69
CA ASP A 122 8.35 11.45 -8.40
C ASP A 122 7.70 10.80 -9.63
N ASP A 123 8.46 10.03 -10.42
CA ASP A 123 7.95 9.27 -11.57
C ASP A 123 6.90 8.23 -11.13
N LEU A 124 7.12 7.58 -9.99
CA LEU A 124 6.19 6.63 -9.39
C LEU A 124 4.93 7.33 -8.89
N ALA A 125 5.05 8.46 -8.21
CA ALA A 125 3.92 9.25 -7.72
C ALA A 125 3.05 9.75 -8.88
N ALA A 126 3.65 10.31 -9.93
CA ALA A 126 2.94 10.76 -11.11
C ALA A 126 2.26 9.61 -11.87
N THR A 127 2.91 8.43 -11.90
CA THR A 127 2.30 7.22 -12.47
C THR A 127 1.16 6.76 -11.58
N SER A 128 1.35 6.69 -10.26
CA SER A 128 0.32 6.30 -9.29
C SER A 128 -0.89 7.23 -9.32
N GLU A 129 -0.72 8.54 -9.50
CA GLU A 129 -1.84 9.48 -9.60
C GLU A 129 -2.67 9.24 -10.87
N ARG A 130 -2.01 9.03 -12.01
CA ARG A 130 -2.68 8.66 -13.28
C ARG A 130 -3.35 7.30 -13.17
N LEU A 131 -2.67 6.34 -12.56
CA LEU A 131 -3.21 5.02 -12.28
C LEU A 131 -4.39 5.11 -11.33
N SER A 132 -4.36 5.84 -10.22
CA SER A 132 -5.51 5.98 -9.34
C SER A 132 -6.70 6.66 -10.04
N ALA A 133 -6.48 7.61 -10.95
CA ALA A 133 -7.56 8.23 -11.72
C ALA A 133 -8.24 7.25 -12.71
N ASP A 134 -7.47 6.39 -13.38
CA ASP A 134 -7.95 5.48 -14.43
C ASP A 134 -8.21 4.04 -13.94
N ALA A 135 -7.54 3.62 -12.88
CA ALA A 135 -7.51 2.26 -12.34
C ALA A 135 -8.52 2.02 -11.22
N VAL A 136 -9.27 3.03 -10.76
CA VAL A 136 -10.44 2.83 -9.88
C VAL A 136 -11.27 1.67 -10.41
N LEU A 137 -11.29 0.54 -9.70
CA LEU A 137 -12.15 -0.58 -10.01
C LEU A 137 -13.56 -0.11 -9.67
N LYS A 138 -14.23 0.41 -10.69
CA LYS A 138 -15.65 0.70 -10.60
C LYS A 138 -16.32 -0.65 -10.63
N ILE A 139 -16.72 -1.16 -9.46
CA ILE A 139 -17.54 -2.36 -9.36
C ILE A 139 -18.92 -1.92 -9.84
N ARG A 140 -19.09 -1.97 -11.16
CA ARG A 140 -20.32 -1.59 -11.83
C ARG A 140 -21.34 -2.71 -11.59
N ASP A 141 -22.57 -2.32 -11.33
CA ASP A 141 -23.72 -3.24 -11.33
C ASP A 141 -23.65 -4.35 -10.27
N TRP A 142 -23.14 -4.04 -9.07
CA TRP A 142 -23.27 -4.97 -7.94
C TRP A 142 -24.76 -5.23 -7.67
N PRO A 143 -25.19 -6.50 -7.53
CA PRO A 143 -26.59 -6.81 -7.32
C PRO A 143 -27.06 -6.35 -5.94
N SER A 144 -28.35 -6.08 -5.82
CA SER A 144 -29.02 -5.84 -4.54
C SER A 144 -29.85 -7.07 -4.16
N PRO A 145 -29.82 -7.53 -2.89
CA PRO A 145 -30.67 -8.62 -2.46
C PRO A 145 -32.15 -8.25 -2.62
N ALA A 146 -33.02 -9.26 -2.82
CA ALA A 146 -34.44 -8.99 -2.94
C ALA A 146 -35.00 -8.39 -1.64
N ASN A 147 -35.81 -7.33 -1.75
CA ASN A 147 -36.41 -6.63 -0.61
C ASN A 147 -37.14 -7.58 0.35
N SER A 148 -37.80 -8.63 -0.17
CA SER A 148 -38.50 -9.63 0.64
C SER A 148 -37.63 -10.27 1.71
N THR A 149 -36.34 -10.46 1.42
CA THR A 149 -35.38 -11.11 2.32
C THR A 149 -35.09 -10.25 3.55
N PHE A 150 -34.82 -8.95 3.36
CA PHE A 150 -34.66 -8.00 4.47
C PHE A 150 -35.94 -7.86 5.29
N VAL A 151 -37.10 -7.84 4.62
CA VAL A 151 -38.41 -7.73 5.27
C VAL A 151 -38.67 -8.91 6.22
N ASP A 152 -38.33 -10.13 5.80
CA ASP A 152 -38.53 -11.32 6.60
C ASP A 152 -37.62 -11.32 7.84
N GLU A 153 -36.36 -10.92 7.69
CA GLU A 153 -35.43 -10.79 8.83
C GLU A 153 -35.81 -9.66 9.80
N ILE A 154 -36.26 -8.50 9.29
CA ILE A 154 -36.78 -7.41 10.14
C ILE A 154 -37.98 -7.92 10.96
N ARG A 155 -38.82 -8.78 10.36
CA ARG A 155 -39.96 -9.39 11.07
C ARG A 155 -39.48 -10.32 12.18
N VAL A 156 -38.47 -11.15 11.94
CA VAL A 156 -37.86 -12.03 12.94
C VAL A 156 -37.25 -11.22 14.08
N TRP A 157 -36.46 -10.19 13.77
CA TRP A 157 -35.86 -9.28 14.75
C TRP A 157 -36.92 -8.65 15.64
N TRP A 158 -38.00 -8.11 15.05
CA TRP A 158 -39.07 -7.47 15.82
C TRP A 158 -39.80 -8.46 16.75
N LYS A 159 -40.07 -9.68 16.26
CA LYS A 159 -40.69 -10.75 17.06
C LYS A 159 -39.83 -11.14 18.27
N SER A 160 -38.51 -11.19 18.10
CA SER A 160 -37.57 -11.61 19.16
C SER A 160 -37.48 -10.62 20.33
N ARG A 161 -37.73 -9.33 20.09
CA ARG A 161 -37.54 -8.22 21.05
C ARG A 161 -38.84 -7.75 21.71
N GLN A 162 -39.96 -8.41 21.45
CA GLN A 162 -41.22 -8.17 22.18
C GLN A 162 -41.25 -8.95 23.50
N GLN A 163 -41.25 -8.24 24.64
CA GLN A 163 -41.55 -8.84 25.96
C GLN A 163 -42.99 -8.55 26.39
N GLY A 164 -43.66 -9.58 26.92
CA GLY A 164 -44.99 -9.50 27.55
C GLY A 164 -46.15 -9.82 26.60
N TRP A 165 -47.00 -10.77 27.00
CA TRP A 165 -48.24 -11.24 26.35
C TRP A 165 -48.17 -11.72 24.87
N ALA A 166 -47.03 -11.63 24.19
CA ALA A 166 -46.82 -12.15 22.83
C ALA A 166 -46.34 -13.62 22.76
N LYS A 167 -46.43 -14.38 23.87
CA LYS A 167 -46.15 -15.83 23.89
C LYS A 167 -47.38 -16.69 23.55
N ARG A 168 -48.57 -16.09 23.39
CA ARG A 168 -49.86 -16.82 23.31
C ARG A 168 -50.63 -16.66 21.99
N VAL A 169 -50.10 -15.93 20.99
CA VAL A 169 -50.73 -15.80 19.65
C VAL A 169 -49.97 -16.58 18.56
N ASN A 170 -48.80 -17.15 18.88
CA ASN A 170 -47.96 -17.88 17.92
C ASN A 170 -48.50 -19.26 17.47
N THR A 171 -49.65 -19.73 17.95
CA THR A 171 -50.25 -20.99 17.47
C THR A 171 -51.26 -20.77 16.32
N PHE A 172 -51.66 -19.52 16.01
CA PHE A 172 -52.79 -19.30 15.09
C PHE A 172 -52.37 -19.00 13.63
N TYR A 173 -51.13 -18.54 13.37
CA TYR A 173 -50.71 -18.12 12.03
C TYR A 173 -49.88 -19.13 11.23
N ASP A 174 -49.28 -20.14 11.87
CA ASP A 174 -48.59 -21.23 11.15
C ASP A 174 -49.56 -22.16 10.40
N THR A 175 -50.86 -22.10 10.71
CA THR A 175 -51.89 -22.99 10.17
C THR A 175 -52.82 -22.32 9.14
N LEU A 176 -52.94 -20.99 9.11
CA LEU A 176 -53.87 -20.31 8.19
C LEU A 176 -53.20 -19.70 6.94
N GLY A 177 -51.91 -19.37 6.98
CA GLY A 177 -51.17 -18.82 5.82
C GLY A 177 -50.82 -19.86 4.74
N LYS A 178 -50.81 -21.16 5.11
CA LYS A 178 -50.52 -22.26 4.19
C LYS A 178 -51.74 -22.77 3.42
N ALA A 179 -52.97 -22.35 3.72
CA ALA A 179 -54.16 -22.92 3.07
C ALA A 179 -54.68 -22.09 1.88
N VAL A 180 -54.49 -20.77 1.89
CA VAL A 180 -55.18 -19.87 0.93
C VAL A 180 -54.37 -19.61 -0.35
N LEU A 181 -53.04 -19.68 -0.30
CA LEU A 181 -52.16 -19.45 -1.46
C LEU A 181 -51.62 -20.72 -2.13
N VAL A 182 -51.81 -21.89 -1.51
CA VAL A 182 -51.37 -23.18 -2.09
C VAL A 182 -51.95 -23.48 -3.47
N PRO A 183 -53.24 -23.26 -3.77
CA PRO A 183 -53.74 -23.55 -5.12
C PRO A 183 -53.16 -22.61 -6.18
N PHE A 184 -52.81 -21.38 -5.82
CA PHE A 184 -52.22 -20.40 -6.75
C PHE A 184 -50.70 -20.62 -6.94
N ARG A 185 -49.98 -20.99 -5.87
CA ARG A 185 -48.55 -21.38 -5.94
C ARG A 185 -48.36 -22.69 -6.69
N MET A 186 -49.17 -23.72 -6.42
CA MET A 186 -49.06 -25.00 -7.15
C MET A 186 -49.32 -24.84 -8.65
N ALA A 187 -50.28 -24.00 -9.05
CA ALA A 187 -50.52 -23.72 -10.47
C ALA A 187 -49.36 -22.94 -11.12
N ARG A 188 -48.70 -22.04 -10.36
CA ARG A 188 -47.54 -21.27 -10.84
C ARG A 188 -46.27 -22.11 -10.90
N ASP A 189 -45.98 -22.89 -9.87
CA ASP A 189 -44.79 -23.74 -9.73
C ASP A 189 -44.84 -24.91 -10.73
N ALA A 190 -46.04 -25.42 -11.07
CA ALA A 190 -46.22 -26.43 -12.12
C ALA A 190 -45.99 -25.90 -13.54
N ILE A 191 -46.04 -24.57 -13.75
CA ILE A 191 -45.86 -23.92 -15.05
C ILE A 191 -44.47 -23.26 -15.17
N GLN A 192 -43.91 -22.74 -14.06
CA GLN A 192 -42.67 -21.95 -14.04
C GLN A 192 -41.47 -22.67 -13.39
N GLY A 193 -41.64 -23.90 -12.89
CA GLY A 193 -40.60 -24.63 -12.15
C GLY A 193 -40.51 -24.19 -10.68
N GLU A 194 -39.75 -24.94 -9.87
CA GLU A 194 -39.55 -24.64 -8.45
C GLU A 194 -38.87 -23.27 -8.30
N PRO A 195 -39.46 -22.30 -7.57
CA PRO A 195 -38.91 -20.95 -7.50
C PRO A 195 -37.61 -20.95 -6.70
N VAL A 196 -36.50 -20.64 -7.38
CA VAL A 196 -35.18 -20.44 -6.73
C VAL A 196 -35.32 -19.44 -5.57
N PRO A 197 -34.87 -19.78 -4.35
CA PRO A 197 -34.91 -18.87 -3.20
C PRO A 197 -34.28 -17.51 -3.52
N PRO A 198 -34.82 -16.39 -3.01
CA PRO A 198 -34.29 -15.06 -3.32
C PRO A 198 -32.81 -14.86 -2.97
N VAL A 199 -32.33 -15.53 -1.91
CA VAL A 199 -30.92 -15.51 -1.48
C VAL A 199 -30.01 -16.23 -2.48
N ASP A 200 -30.46 -17.35 -3.04
CA ASP A 200 -29.68 -18.10 -4.03
C ASP A 200 -29.56 -17.31 -5.35
N ARG A 201 -30.62 -16.60 -5.77
CA ARG A 201 -30.53 -15.68 -6.92
C ARG A 201 -29.55 -14.54 -6.68
N TYR A 202 -29.55 -13.97 -5.47
CA TYR A 202 -28.56 -12.96 -5.11
C TYR A 202 -27.14 -13.53 -5.17
N ARG A 203 -26.93 -14.73 -4.61
CA ARG A 203 -25.63 -15.42 -4.61
C ARG A 203 -25.11 -15.65 -6.03
N GLU A 204 -25.96 -16.07 -6.96
CA GLU A 204 -25.60 -16.24 -8.37
C GLU A 204 -25.27 -14.91 -9.06
N ALA A 205 -26.08 -13.87 -8.83
CA ALA A 205 -25.83 -12.54 -9.38
C ALA A 205 -24.53 -11.93 -8.83
N GLU A 206 -24.27 -12.10 -7.53
CA GLU A 206 -23.05 -11.62 -6.88
C GLU A 206 -21.84 -12.33 -7.45
N TRP A 207 -21.93 -13.65 -7.65
CA TRP A 207 -20.87 -14.42 -8.30
C TRP A 207 -20.57 -13.93 -9.72
N SER A 208 -21.59 -13.58 -10.50
CA SER A 208 -21.38 -12.98 -11.83
C SER A 208 -20.65 -11.65 -11.74
N ALA A 209 -21.03 -10.77 -10.80
CA ALA A 209 -20.37 -9.48 -10.60
C ALA A 209 -18.91 -9.64 -10.13
N ILE A 210 -18.65 -10.62 -9.26
CA ILE A 210 -17.29 -10.99 -8.82
C ILE A 210 -16.43 -11.39 -10.01
N LEU A 211 -16.94 -12.26 -10.89
CA LEU A 211 -16.20 -12.70 -12.07
C LEU A 211 -15.82 -11.49 -12.93
N THR A 212 -16.78 -10.66 -13.33
CA THR A 212 -16.53 -9.44 -14.12
C THR A 212 -15.47 -8.55 -13.49
N THR A 213 -15.57 -8.31 -12.17
CA THR A 213 -14.61 -7.48 -11.43
C THR A 213 -13.19 -8.06 -11.48
N VAL A 214 -13.06 -9.38 -11.35
CA VAL A 214 -11.76 -10.06 -11.46
C VAL A 214 -11.21 -9.96 -12.88
N GLU A 215 -12.04 -10.08 -13.91
CA GLU A 215 -11.60 -9.92 -15.30
C GLU A 215 -11.05 -8.52 -15.54
N GLU A 216 -11.82 -7.49 -15.17
CA GLU A 216 -11.41 -6.09 -15.31
C GLU A 216 -10.13 -5.79 -14.54
N MET A 217 -9.95 -6.37 -13.35
CA MET A 217 -8.72 -6.23 -12.59
C MET A 217 -7.51 -6.82 -13.31
N PHE A 218 -7.61 -8.05 -13.84
CA PHE A 218 -6.50 -8.66 -14.57
C PHE A 218 -6.17 -7.90 -15.85
N ASP A 219 -7.18 -7.40 -16.56
CA ASP A 219 -6.98 -6.56 -17.75
C ASP A 219 -6.26 -5.25 -17.39
N LYS A 220 -6.60 -4.65 -16.24
CA LYS A 220 -5.89 -3.47 -15.72
C LYS A 220 -4.46 -3.77 -15.29
N LEU A 221 -4.22 -4.88 -14.59
CA LEU A 221 -2.87 -5.31 -14.22
C LEU A 221 -1.99 -5.52 -15.47
N GLN A 222 -2.55 -6.16 -16.51
CA GLN A 222 -1.88 -6.34 -17.79
C GLN A 222 -1.59 -5.00 -18.47
N TRP A 223 -2.57 -4.10 -18.51
CA TRP A 223 -2.37 -2.77 -19.08
C TRP A 223 -1.27 -1.98 -18.36
N MET A 224 -1.19 -2.09 -17.03
CA MET A 224 -0.12 -1.47 -16.23
C MET A 224 1.24 -2.12 -16.47
N ALA A 225 1.29 -3.43 -16.73
CA ALA A 225 2.53 -4.09 -17.15
C ALA A 225 3.00 -3.58 -18.53
N ASP A 226 2.07 -3.43 -19.47
CA ASP A 226 2.39 -3.03 -20.84
C ASP A 226 2.79 -1.55 -20.98
N HIS A 227 2.17 -0.66 -20.18
CA HIS A 227 2.31 0.80 -20.32
C HIS A 227 2.98 1.48 -19.12
N GLY A 228 3.26 0.75 -18.05
CA GLY A 228 3.94 1.28 -16.86
C GLY A 228 5.40 1.62 -17.12
N ASN A 229 5.98 2.43 -16.22
CA ASN A 229 7.44 2.62 -16.19
C ASN A 229 8.16 1.30 -15.81
N ASP A 230 9.48 1.22 -15.96
CA ASP A 230 10.24 -0.01 -15.71
C ASP A 230 10.00 -0.61 -14.30
N ILE A 231 9.78 0.25 -13.29
CA ILE A 231 9.51 -0.18 -11.91
C ILE A 231 8.12 -0.81 -11.81
N VAL A 232 7.10 -0.13 -12.33
CA VAL A 232 5.71 -0.61 -12.34
C VAL A 232 5.61 -1.90 -13.14
N ARG A 233 6.17 -1.93 -14.36
CA ARG A 233 6.17 -3.11 -15.24
C ARG A 233 6.72 -4.34 -14.53
N THR A 234 7.93 -4.24 -13.97
CA THR A 234 8.60 -5.37 -13.30
C THR A 234 7.75 -5.93 -12.15
N ARG A 235 7.08 -5.05 -11.41
CA ARG A 235 6.21 -5.45 -10.28
C ARG A 235 4.90 -6.06 -10.76
N MET A 236 4.24 -5.49 -11.77
CA MET A 236 3.00 -6.03 -12.34
C MET A 236 3.22 -7.38 -13.01
N GLU A 237 4.31 -7.55 -13.74
CA GLU A 237 4.72 -8.84 -14.32
C GLU A 237 4.92 -9.91 -13.24
N ALA A 238 5.55 -9.55 -12.11
CA ALA A 238 5.71 -10.47 -10.98
C ALA A 238 4.37 -10.89 -10.35
N VAL A 239 3.42 -9.97 -10.25
CA VAL A 239 2.05 -10.26 -9.78
C VAL A 239 1.32 -11.19 -10.74
N LEU A 240 1.34 -10.86 -12.04
CA LEU A 240 0.70 -11.67 -13.09
C LEU A 240 1.32 -13.07 -13.20
N ALA A 241 2.63 -13.20 -12.95
CA ALA A 241 3.32 -14.49 -12.95
C ALA A 241 3.04 -15.33 -11.70
N SER A 242 2.90 -14.70 -10.53
CA SER A 242 2.65 -15.40 -9.26
C SER A 242 1.18 -15.79 -9.04
N SER A 243 0.26 -15.03 -9.63
CA SER A 243 -1.18 -15.21 -9.46
C SER A 243 -1.85 -15.60 -10.76
N SER A 244 -2.25 -16.87 -10.91
CA SER A 244 -3.07 -17.27 -12.05
C SER A 244 -4.53 -16.87 -11.85
N ARG A 245 -5.15 -16.32 -12.90
CA ARG A 245 -6.59 -15.97 -12.92
C ARG A 245 -7.46 -17.15 -12.49
N SER A 246 -7.13 -18.36 -12.93
CA SER A 246 -7.84 -19.59 -12.52
C SER A 246 -7.78 -19.84 -11.01
N ARG A 247 -6.59 -19.71 -10.40
CA ARG A 247 -6.41 -19.93 -8.96
C ARG A 247 -7.18 -18.89 -8.14
N VAL A 248 -7.16 -17.63 -8.57
CA VAL A 248 -7.92 -16.56 -7.91
C VAL A 248 -9.42 -16.85 -7.94
N ILE A 249 -9.95 -17.23 -9.12
CA ILE A 249 -11.36 -17.61 -9.28
C ILE A 249 -11.71 -18.83 -8.41
N ASP A 250 -10.86 -19.85 -8.36
CA ASP A 250 -11.10 -21.04 -7.54
C ASP A 250 -11.09 -20.74 -6.04
N THR A 251 -10.19 -19.88 -5.58
CA THR A 251 -10.17 -19.43 -4.18
C THR A 251 -11.38 -18.57 -3.86
N LEU A 252 -11.73 -17.61 -4.72
CA LEU A 252 -12.94 -16.79 -4.55
C LEU A 252 -14.19 -17.66 -4.52
N ARG A 253 -14.30 -18.66 -5.41
CA ARG A 253 -15.43 -19.60 -5.43
C ARG A 253 -15.55 -20.37 -4.12
N ARG A 254 -14.45 -20.96 -3.64
CA ARG A 254 -14.45 -21.71 -2.37
C ARG A 254 -14.85 -20.83 -1.19
N ARG A 255 -14.29 -19.61 -1.10
CA ARG A 255 -14.62 -18.67 -0.03
C ARG A 255 -16.07 -18.18 -0.15
N HIS A 256 -16.53 -17.84 -1.34
CA HIS A 256 -17.91 -17.42 -1.61
C HIS A 256 -18.95 -18.48 -1.23
N GLN A 257 -18.68 -19.75 -1.57
CA GLN A 257 -19.54 -20.88 -1.20
C GLN A 257 -19.58 -21.14 0.30
N SER A 258 -18.54 -20.74 1.05
CA SER A 258 -18.51 -20.86 2.51
C SER A 258 -19.24 -19.74 3.25
N VAL A 259 -19.66 -18.68 2.55
CA VAL A 259 -20.41 -17.57 3.15
C VAL A 259 -21.84 -18.01 3.45
N ASP A 260 -22.24 -17.84 4.70
CA ASP A 260 -23.64 -17.91 5.11
C ASP A 260 -24.31 -16.54 4.89
N PHE A 261 -25.02 -16.41 3.76
CA PHE A 261 -25.69 -15.16 3.40
C PHE A 261 -26.89 -14.85 4.28
N GLU A 262 -27.50 -15.87 4.88
CA GLU A 262 -28.64 -15.68 5.78
C GLU A 262 -28.15 -15.10 7.11
N GLU A 263 -27.03 -15.59 7.63
CA GLU A 263 -26.38 -15.01 8.81
C GLU A 263 -25.91 -13.57 8.56
N GLU A 264 -25.20 -13.32 7.45
CA GLU A 264 -24.73 -11.98 7.08
C GLU A 264 -25.89 -10.98 6.96
N LEU A 265 -27.02 -11.40 6.39
CA LEU A 265 -28.23 -10.60 6.29
C LEU A 265 -28.82 -10.31 7.67
N ARG A 266 -28.92 -11.34 8.51
CA ARG A 266 -29.46 -11.22 9.87
C ARG A 266 -28.63 -10.28 10.73
N GLU A 267 -27.31 -10.40 10.70
CA GLU A 267 -26.39 -9.49 11.40
C GLU A 267 -26.55 -8.04 10.91
N THR A 268 -26.66 -7.84 9.59
CA THR A 268 -26.84 -6.51 9.01
C THR A 268 -28.16 -5.88 9.45
N VAL A 269 -29.25 -6.67 9.44
CA VAL A 269 -30.57 -6.25 9.95
C VAL A 269 -30.50 -5.95 11.44
N GLU A 270 -29.84 -6.80 12.24
CA GLU A 270 -29.72 -6.59 13.68
C GLU A 270 -28.97 -5.30 14.00
N PHE A 271 -27.83 -5.07 13.36
CA PHE A 271 -27.06 -3.85 13.51
C PHE A 271 -27.88 -2.63 13.08
N GLY A 272 -28.48 -2.66 11.88
CA GLY A 272 -29.25 -1.54 11.33
C GLY A 272 -30.51 -1.21 12.15
N MET A 273 -31.20 -2.22 12.68
CA MET A 273 -32.37 -2.03 13.54
C MET A 273 -31.98 -1.52 14.94
N THR A 274 -30.83 -1.96 15.47
CA THR A 274 -30.29 -1.44 16.74
C THR A 274 -29.91 0.04 16.59
N GLN A 275 -29.19 0.38 15.53
CA GLN A 275 -28.83 1.77 15.22
C GLN A 275 -30.08 2.64 15.00
N PHE A 276 -31.07 2.16 14.24
CA PHE A 276 -32.33 2.89 14.04
C PHE A 276 -33.06 3.19 15.35
N SER A 277 -33.07 2.23 16.28
CA SER A 277 -33.69 2.41 17.59
C SER A 277 -33.00 3.51 18.43
N ALA A 278 -31.69 3.68 18.26
CA ALA A 278 -30.89 4.70 18.94
C ALA A 278 -31.00 6.08 18.27
N ASP A 279 -30.94 6.12 16.93
CA ASP A 279 -30.91 7.35 16.14
C ASP A 279 -32.28 8.03 16.02
N SER A 280 -33.37 7.25 16.09
CA SER A 280 -34.74 7.75 15.93
C SER A 280 -35.70 7.19 16.99
N PRO A 281 -35.47 7.50 18.28
CA PRO A 281 -36.22 6.91 19.38
C PRO A 281 -37.70 7.32 19.40
N GLU A 282 -38.06 8.46 18.82
CA GLU A 282 -39.47 8.90 18.67
C GLU A 282 -40.23 8.07 17.64
N MET A 283 -39.63 7.82 16.48
CA MET A 283 -40.20 6.93 15.46
C MET A 283 -40.28 5.49 15.95
N PHE A 284 -39.22 5.02 16.61
CA PHE A 284 -39.22 3.70 17.23
C PHE A 284 -40.33 3.57 18.30
N ARG A 285 -40.53 4.61 19.12
CA ARG A 285 -41.63 4.68 20.10
C ARG A 285 -43.00 4.75 19.44
N PHE A 286 -43.16 5.55 18.38
CA PHE A 286 -44.41 5.65 17.61
C PHE A 286 -44.83 4.29 17.05
N TYR A 287 -43.90 3.55 16.45
CA TYR A 287 -44.17 2.18 16.01
C TYR A 287 -44.44 1.23 17.18
N ARG A 288 -43.67 1.32 18.27
CA ARG A 288 -43.99 0.51 19.46
C ARG A 288 -45.38 0.83 20.03
N GLN A 289 -45.87 2.08 19.95
CA GLN A 289 -47.18 2.52 20.44
C GLN A 289 -48.36 2.08 19.56
N LEU A 290 -48.16 1.93 18.25
CA LEU A 290 -49.16 1.33 17.34
C LEU A 290 -49.54 -0.10 17.75
N HIS A 291 -48.72 -0.79 18.56
CA HIS A 291 -49.03 -2.08 19.16
C HIS A 291 -50.18 -2.04 20.19
N ASN A 292 -50.47 -0.89 20.78
CA ASN A 292 -51.43 -0.74 21.88
C ASN A 292 -52.84 -0.32 21.42
N VAL A 293 -53.06 -0.09 20.12
CA VAL A 293 -54.36 0.34 19.57
C VAL A 293 -55.14 -0.87 19.04
N SER A 294 -56.12 -1.28 19.85
CA SER A 294 -57.29 -2.15 19.59
C SER A 294 -57.27 -3.17 18.42
N ALA A 295 -57.19 -4.45 18.80
CA ALA A 295 -57.92 -5.67 18.37
C ALA A 295 -58.35 -5.95 16.90
N ALA A 296 -58.12 -5.10 15.91
CA ALA A 296 -58.67 -5.33 14.56
C ALA A 296 -57.74 -5.01 13.38
N VAL A 297 -56.46 -4.70 13.59
CA VAL A 297 -55.60 -4.22 12.49
C VAL A 297 -54.31 -5.03 12.37
N ARG A 298 -53.94 -5.27 11.10
CA ARG A 298 -52.83 -6.05 10.54
C ARG A 298 -51.52 -5.98 11.36
N PRO A 299 -50.68 -7.03 11.30
CA PRO A 299 -49.38 -7.04 11.98
C PRO A 299 -48.59 -5.76 11.71
N MET A 300 -47.94 -5.21 12.73
CA MET A 300 -47.08 -4.02 12.69
C MET A 300 -46.14 -3.96 11.48
N THR A 301 -45.62 -5.11 11.05
CA THR A 301 -44.81 -5.23 9.83
C THR A 301 -45.57 -4.80 8.59
N SER A 302 -46.84 -5.16 8.43
CA SER A 302 -47.65 -4.72 7.30
C SER A 302 -47.87 -3.20 7.26
N VAL A 303 -47.93 -2.47 8.39
CA VAL A 303 -48.13 -1.01 8.36
C VAL A 303 -46.83 -0.29 7.97
N VAL A 304 -45.69 -0.69 8.55
CA VAL A 304 -44.36 -0.18 8.19
C VAL A 304 -44.03 -0.49 6.72
N LEU A 305 -44.33 -1.71 6.26
CA LEU A 305 -44.10 -2.13 4.88
C LEU A 305 -45.10 -1.48 3.92
N PHE A 306 -46.36 -1.30 4.30
CA PHE A 306 -47.35 -0.60 3.48
C PHE A 306 -46.99 0.88 3.32
N SER A 307 -46.45 1.55 4.34
CA SER A 307 -45.92 2.92 4.21
C SER A 307 -44.67 3.01 3.34
N LEU A 308 -43.99 1.89 3.11
CA LEU A 308 -42.86 1.74 2.17
C LEU A 308 -43.31 1.29 0.77
N GLY A 309 -44.63 1.17 0.50
CA GLY A 309 -45.16 0.68 -0.78
C GLY A 309 -45.17 -0.86 -0.94
N MET A 310 -44.88 -1.61 0.13
CA MET A 310 -44.54 -3.03 0.12
C MET A 310 -45.57 -3.89 0.89
N GLY A 311 -46.87 -3.63 0.69
CA GLY A 311 -47.95 -4.42 1.26
C GLY A 311 -48.16 -5.79 0.59
N PRO A 312 -48.93 -6.72 1.20
CA PRO A 312 -49.15 -8.09 0.68
C PRO A 312 -49.96 -8.18 -0.63
N ALA A 313 -50.24 -7.05 -1.28
CA ALA A 313 -50.90 -6.95 -2.58
C ALA A 313 -50.05 -6.09 -3.53
N GLY A 314 -48.76 -6.43 -3.66
CA GLY A 314 -47.73 -5.67 -4.36
C GLY A 314 -47.86 -5.58 -5.89
N GLU A 315 -49.05 -5.72 -6.48
CA GLU A 315 -49.25 -5.60 -7.93
C GLU A 315 -50.34 -4.62 -8.38
N THR A 316 -51.13 -3.97 -7.49
CA THR A 316 -52.31 -3.23 -7.99
C THR A 316 -52.59 -1.82 -7.51
N ILE A 317 -51.84 -1.19 -6.59
CA ILE A 317 -52.18 0.22 -6.22
C ILE A 317 -50.92 1.08 -5.94
N ALA A 318 -50.36 1.67 -6.99
CA ALA A 318 -49.95 3.09 -7.10
C ALA A 318 -48.97 3.29 -8.29
N PRO A 319 -49.35 3.98 -9.39
CA PRO A 319 -48.44 4.24 -10.51
C PRO A 319 -47.31 5.24 -10.21
N PHE A 320 -47.16 5.69 -8.96
CA PHE A 320 -46.16 6.71 -8.57
C PHE A 320 -45.04 6.17 -7.65
N VAL A 321 -45.02 4.89 -7.26
CA VAL A 321 -44.05 4.37 -6.27
C VAL A 321 -43.21 3.20 -6.79
N ALA A 322 -43.61 2.53 -7.87
CA ALA A 322 -42.90 1.34 -8.37
C ALA A 322 -41.56 1.64 -9.09
N ASP A 323 -41.43 2.78 -9.77
CA ASP A 323 -40.25 3.05 -10.61
C ASP A 323 -39.01 3.55 -9.84
N ALA A 324 -39.18 4.11 -8.64
CA ALA A 324 -38.08 4.74 -7.91
C ALA A 324 -37.21 3.75 -7.10
N ALA A 325 -37.73 2.56 -6.78
CA ALA A 325 -37.03 1.58 -5.95
C ALA A 325 -36.47 0.37 -6.73
N ALA A 326 -37.04 0.06 -7.90
CA ALA A 326 -36.59 -1.06 -8.74
C ALA A 326 -35.28 -0.78 -9.51
N SER A 327 -34.82 0.48 -9.52
CA SER A 327 -33.71 0.98 -10.34
C SER A 327 -32.56 1.58 -9.53
N ALA A 328 -32.50 1.29 -8.22
CA ALA A 328 -31.40 1.73 -7.36
C ALA A 328 -30.12 0.95 -7.69
N VAL A 329 -29.45 1.35 -8.76
CA VAL A 329 -28.11 0.88 -9.13
C VAL A 329 -27.14 1.45 -8.10
N VAL A 330 -26.69 0.58 -7.19
CA VAL A 330 -25.67 0.94 -6.19
C VAL A 330 -24.32 0.97 -6.90
N HIS A 331 -23.81 2.17 -7.19
CA HIS A 331 -22.46 2.33 -7.72
C HIS A 331 -21.46 2.27 -6.58
N VAL A 332 -20.72 1.16 -6.49
CA VAL A 332 -19.65 1.01 -5.51
C VAL A 332 -18.32 1.37 -6.17
N VAL A 333 -17.61 2.30 -5.55
CA VAL A 333 -16.29 2.74 -6.00
C VAL A 333 -15.26 2.16 -5.02
N ALA A 334 -14.45 1.22 -5.49
CA ALA A 334 -13.34 0.66 -4.72
C ALA A 334 -12.01 1.14 -5.30
N ASP A 335 -11.29 1.97 -4.57
CA ASP A 335 -9.91 2.33 -4.91
C ASP A 335 -8.96 1.32 -4.25
N VAL A 336 -8.79 0.19 -4.95
CA VAL A 336 -7.90 -0.90 -4.53
C VAL A 336 -6.43 -0.51 -4.69
N ALA A 337 -6.11 0.52 -5.49
CA ALA A 337 -4.75 0.98 -5.73
C ALA A 337 -4.24 1.90 -4.60
N ALA A 338 -5.12 2.68 -3.95
CA ALA A 338 -4.76 3.52 -2.80
C ALA A 338 -5.00 2.89 -1.42
N GLY A 339 -5.55 1.66 -1.37
CA GLY A 339 -5.85 0.97 -0.12
C GLY A 339 -6.98 1.61 0.71
N THR A 340 -7.83 2.44 0.08
CA THR A 340 -8.95 3.09 0.78
C THR A 340 -10.19 2.20 0.78
N SER A 341 -11.00 2.30 1.84
CA SER A 341 -12.25 1.55 1.99
C SER A 341 -13.23 1.87 0.87
N ALA A 342 -13.94 0.86 0.37
CA ALA A 342 -14.99 1.04 -0.64
C ALA A 342 -16.02 2.08 -0.18
N ALA A 343 -16.32 3.06 -1.03
CA ALA A 343 -17.34 4.05 -0.76
C ALA A 343 -18.54 3.83 -1.70
N VAL A 344 -19.73 3.75 -1.12
CA VAL A 344 -20.98 3.67 -1.89
C VAL A 344 -21.40 5.08 -2.31
N ALA A 345 -21.30 5.39 -3.60
CA ALA A 345 -21.73 6.68 -4.13
C ALA A 345 -23.26 6.65 -4.38
N GLY A 346 -24.04 7.17 -3.42
CA GLY A 346 -25.50 7.27 -3.55
C GLY A 346 -26.21 8.14 -2.50
N ASP A 347 -25.55 8.47 -1.39
CA ASP A 347 -26.19 9.12 -0.23
C ASP A 347 -26.62 10.58 -0.46
N ALA A 348 -26.00 11.31 -1.41
CA ALA A 348 -26.21 12.75 -1.55
C ALA A 348 -27.53 13.15 -2.22
N ALA A 349 -28.11 12.29 -3.07
CA ALA A 349 -29.30 12.65 -3.87
C ALA A 349 -30.62 12.58 -3.09
N LEU A 350 -30.70 11.75 -2.04
CA LEU A 350 -31.95 11.55 -1.27
C LEU A 350 -32.07 12.43 -0.02
N ALA A 351 -30.95 12.99 0.47
CA ALA A 351 -30.95 13.86 1.65
C ALA A 351 -31.86 15.10 1.47
N GLY A 352 -32.05 15.57 0.23
CA GLY A 352 -32.96 16.66 -0.11
C GLY A 352 -34.46 16.32 -0.01
N ALA A 353 -34.83 15.02 0.02
CA ALA A 353 -36.22 14.55 0.08
C ALA A 353 -36.66 14.12 1.49
N ALA A 354 -35.77 14.17 2.49
CA ALA A 354 -35.99 13.70 3.86
C ALA A 354 -36.87 14.64 4.72
N GLY A 355 -37.88 15.28 4.11
CA GLY A 355 -38.87 16.11 4.80
C GLY A 355 -40.06 15.29 5.32
N HIS A 356 -39.88 14.59 6.45
CA HIS A 356 -40.90 13.93 7.30
C HIS A 356 -41.59 12.63 6.80
N GLY A 357 -41.73 11.66 7.72
CA GLY A 357 -42.62 10.50 7.65
C GLY A 357 -42.11 9.33 6.82
N ALA A 358 -42.41 9.31 5.52
CA ALA A 358 -42.16 8.16 4.63
C ALA A 358 -40.75 8.17 4.00
N GLY A 359 -40.22 9.35 3.66
CA GLY A 359 -38.89 9.47 3.04
C GLY A 359 -37.73 9.04 3.96
N MET A 360 -37.89 9.21 5.27
CA MET A 360 -36.88 8.80 6.25
C MET A 360 -36.75 7.27 6.35
N LEU A 361 -37.85 6.53 6.19
CA LEU A 361 -37.83 5.06 6.23
C LEU A 361 -37.30 4.46 4.94
N GLN A 362 -37.65 5.06 3.80
CA GLN A 362 -37.07 4.68 2.52
C GLN A 362 -35.56 4.90 2.54
N ALA A 363 -35.10 6.03 3.09
CA ALA A 363 -33.67 6.31 3.27
C ALA A 363 -33.01 5.30 4.23
N TRP A 364 -33.66 4.92 5.33
CA TRP A 364 -33.13 3.90 6.24
C TRP A 364 -33.06 2.51 5.60
N PHE A 365 -34.10 2.08 4.88
CA PHE A 365 -34.12 0.79 4.20
C PHE A 365 -33.05 0.75 3.10
N TYR A 366 -32.88 1.85 2.36
CA TYR A 366 -31.78 2.02 1.43
C TYR A 366 -30.41 1.92 2.14
N LYS A 367 -30.24 2.60 3.28
CA LYS A 367 -29.02 2.51 4.10
C LYS A 367 -28.73 1.07 4.55
N LEU A 368 -29.76 0.28 4.83
CA LEU A 368 -29.63 -1.14 5.19
C LEU A 368 -29.11 -1.98 4.01
N HIS A 369 -29.70 -1.80 2.82
CA HIS A 369 -29.22 -2.43 1.58
C HIS A 369 -27.79 -2.01 1.24
N SER A 370 -27.47 -0.72 1.41
CA SER A 370 -26.15 -0.15 1.22
C SER A 370 -25.13 -0.80 2.16
N ALA A 371 -25.45 -0.90 3.46
CA ALA A 371 -24.56 -1.51 4.46
C ALA A 371 -24.27 -2.98 4.16
N PHE A 372 -25.29 -3.76 3.75
CA PHE A 372 -25.09 -5.14 3.33
C PHE A 372 -24.15 -5.21 2.11
N THR A 373 -24.44 -4.40 1.09
CA THR A 373 -23.66 -4.35 -0.15
C THR A 373 -22.21 -3.93 0.10
N GLU A 374 -22.00 -2.92 0.93
CA GLU A 374 -20.68 -2.43 1.34
C GLU A 374 -19.87 -3.53 2.03
N ARG A 375 -20.49 -4.29 2.96
CA ARG A 375 -19.85 -5.43 3.62
C ARG A 375 -19.44 -6.51 2.62
N ARG A 376 -20.29 -6.80 1.63
CA ARG A 376 -20.02 -7.79 0.58
C ARG A 376 -18.90 -7.35 -0.37
N VAL A 377 -18.88 -6.08 -0.77
CA VAL A 377 -17.80 -5.52 -1.59
C VAL A 377 -16.49 -5.41 -0.81
N ALA A 378 -16.54 -5.04 0.48
CA ALA A 378 -15.37 -5.02 1.34
C ALA A 378 -14.75 -6.41 1.47
N TRP A 379 -15.58 -7.45 1.62
CA TRP A 379 -15.11 -8.85 1.59
C TRP A 379 -14.39 -9.19 0.28
N LEU A 380 -14.96 -8.87 -0.89
CA LEU A 380 -14.31 -9.12 -2.18
C LEU A 380 -12.97 -8.38 -2.28
N THR A 381 -12.96 -7.10 -1.90
CA THR A 381 -11.76 -6.25 -1.94
C THR A 381 -10.65 -6.81 -1.05
N GLN A 382 -11.00 -7.27 0.15
CA GLN A 382 -10.08 -7.92 1.08
C GLN A 382 -9.48 -9.20 0.45
N VAL A 383 -10.31 -10.08 -0.12
CA VAL A 383 -9.83 -11.32 -0.73
C VAL A 383 -8.93 -11.03 -1.94
N ILE A 384 -9.29 -10.07 -2.79
CA ILE A 384 -8.46 -9.64 -3.93
C ILE A 384 -7.11 -9.10 -3.44
N ARG A 385 -7.12 -8.25 -2.41
CA ARG A 385 -5.89 -7.73 -1.81
C ARG A 385 -5.01 -8.87 -1.32
N ASP A 386 -5.56 -9.79 -0.52
CA ASP A 386 -4.79 -10.87 0.08
C ASP A 386 -4.24 -11.88 -0.94
N GLU A 387 -5.01 -12.20 -2.00
CA GLU A 387 -4.66 -13.26 -2.94
C GLU A 387 -3.88 -12.78 -4.17
N VAL A 388 -4.02 -11.50 -4.56
CA VAL A 388 -3.44 -10.98 -5.81
C VAL A 388 -2.45 -9.86 -5.55
N LEU A 389 -2.84 -8.85 -4.77
CA LEU A 389 -2.06 -7.62 -4.66
C LEU A 389 -1.04 -7.66 -3.52
N GLY A 390 -1.28 -8.42 -2.45
CA GLY A 390 -0.40 -8.50 -1.29
C GLY A 390 -0.12 -7.12 -0.68
N SER A 391 1.16 -6.81 -0.46
CA SER A 391 1.66 -5.51 0.03
C SER A 391 1.88 -4.48 -1.08
N LEU A 392 1.55 -4.81 -2.32
CA LEU A 392 1.94 -4.02 -3.47
C LEU A 392 1.38 -2.59 -3.43
N PRO A 393 0.08 -2.36 -3.10
CA PRO A 393 -0.45 -0.99 -2.99
C PRO A 393 0.31 -0.17 -1.95
N GLU A 394 0.63 -0.76 -0.80
CA GLU A 394 1.37 -0.10 0.27
C GLU A 394 2.81 0.20 -0.14
N ASP A 395 3.47 -0.74 -0.83
CA ASP A 395 4.84 -0.58 -1.32
C ASP A 395 4.93 0.55 -2.36
N PHE A 396 3.94 0.66 -3.26
CA PHE A 396 3.86 1.78 -4.20
C PHE A 396 3.64 3.11 -3.49
N GLN A 397 2.70 3.16 -2.54
CA GLN A 397 2.41 4.37 -1.80
C GLN A 397 3.60 4.82 -0.92
N ALA A 398 4.30 3.87 -0.30
CA ALA A 398 5.51 4.16 0.47
C ALA A 398 6.62 4.70 -0.43
N ALA A 399 6.84 4.08 -1.59
CA ALA A 399 7.87 4.51 -2.55
C ALA A 399 7.53 5.87 -3.20
N ALA A 400 6.26 6.15 -3.49
CA ALA A 400 5.81 7.44 -4.01
C ALA A 400 6.01 8.57 -2.98
N ASN A 401 5.77 8.27 -1.69
CA ASN A 401 5.93 9.23 -0.60
C ASN A 401 7.36 9.29 -0.02
N LEU A 402 8.33 8.58 -0.62
CA LEU A 402 9.70 8.51 -0.12
C LEU A 402 10.33 9.90 0.07
N THR A 403 10.04 10.84 -0.83
CA THR A 403 10.60 12.21 -0.77
C THR A 403 10.05 13.07 0.36
N SER A 404 8.92 12.66 0.96
CA SER A 404 8.29 13.29 2.12
C SER A 404 8.63 12.58 3.44
N SER A 405 9.40 11.49 3.39
CA SER A 405 9.79 10.73 4.59
C SER A 405 10.80 11.49 5.44
N GLU A 406 10.74 11.27 6.76
CA GLU A 406 11.69 11.87 7.71
C GLU A 406 13.12 11.43 7.40
N GLU A 407 13.31 10.18 6.99
CA GLU A 407 14.60 9.61 6.63
C GLU A 407 15.20 10.31 5.41
N TYR A 408 14.40 10.55 4.37
CA TYR A 408 14.88 11.27 3.17
C TYR A 408 15.28 12.70 3.51
N HIS A 409 14.51 13.40 4.35
CA HIS A 409 14.85 14.74 4.81
C HIS A 409 16.12 14.74 5.65
N ALA A 410 16.26 13.83 6.61
CA ALA A 410 17.42 13.71 7.47
C ALA A 410 18.72 13.46 6.68
N VAL A 411 18.68 12.55 5.69
CA VAL A 411 19.85 12.29 4.82
C VAL A 411 20.15 13.51 3.94
N SER A 412 19.13 14.17 3.39
CA SER A 412 19.30 15.36 2.54
C SER A 412 19.91 16.53 3.32
N GLU A 413 19.47 16.75 4.55
CA GLU A 413 20.01 17.76 5.46
C GLU A 413 21.45 17.44 5.86
N THR A 414 21.71 16.19 6.27
CA THR A 414 23.06 15.73 6.62
C THR A 414 24.06 15.94 5.47
N LEU A 415 23.67 15.63 4.23
CA LEU A 415 24.54 15.85 3.07
C LEU A 415 24.77 17.34 2.81
N ARG A 416 23.75 18.20 3.01
CA ARG A 416 23.88 19.65 2.89
C ARG A 416 24.86 20.19 3.92
N ASP A 417 24.73 19.77 5.16
CA ASP A 417 25.59 20.19 6.27
C ASP A 417 27.04 19.73 6.06
N LEU A 418 27.24 18.47 5.67
CA LEU A 418 28.56 17.94 5.35
C LEU A 418 29.21 18.69 4.17
N THR A 419 28.43 19.09 3.17
CA THR A 419 28.92 19.90 2.03
C THR A 419 29.30 21.31 2.47
N GLY A 420 28.52 21.92 3.36
CA GLY A 420 28.82 23.23 3.96
C GLY A 420 30.11 23.19 4.79
N LEU A 421 30.25 22.19 5.67
CA LEU A 421 31.45 21.96 6.46
C LEU A 421 32.68 21.71 5.57
N MET A 422 32.53 20.95 4.49
CA MET A 422 33.64 20.68 3.59
C MET A 422 34.10 21.89 2.78
N SER A 423 33.16 22.76 2.40
CA SER A 423 33.48 24.04 1.76
C SER A 423 34.22 24.97 2.72
N ALA A 424 33.78 25.07 3.97
CA ALA A 424 34.43 25.90 5.00
C ALA A 424 35.87 25.44 5.33
N VAL A 425 36.15 24.13 5.25
CA VAL A 425 37.50 23.58 5.49
C VAL A 425 38.43 23.72 4.28
N ALA A 426 37.88 23.97 3.09
CA ALA A 426 38.66 24.09 1.85
C ALA A 426 39.17 25.52 1.59
N ASP A 427 38.65 26.54 2.28
CA ASP A 427 38.99 27.95 2.09
C ASP A 427 39.77 28.49 3.30
N PRO A 428 41.13 28.43 3.29
CA PRO A 428 41.94 28.83 4.44
C PRO A 428 42.10 30.35 4.61
N ASP A 429 41.59 31.18 3.69
CA ASP A 429 41.77 32.65 3.70
C ASP A 429 40.63 33.42 4.42
N THR A 430 39.76 32.75 5.19
CA THR A 430 38.70 33.40 5.99
C THR A 430 38.92 33.44 7.51
N THR A 431 40.17 33.37 7.98
CA THR A 431 40.53 33.77 9.35
C THR A 431 41.88 34.45 9.42
#